data_AF-A0A436BUL7-F1
#
_entry.id   AF-A0A436BUL7-F1
#
_cell.length_a   1.000
_cell.length_b   1.000
_cell.length_c   1.000
_cell.angle_alpha   90.00
_cell.angle_beta   90.00
_cell.angle_gamma   90.00
#
_symmetry.space_group_name_H-M   'P 1'
#
loop_
_entity.id
_entity.type
_entity.pdbx_description
1 polymer ?
#
loop_
_entity_poly.entity_id
_entity_poly.type
_entity_poly.pdbx_seq_one_letter_code
_entity_poly.pdbx_strand_id
1 'polypeptide(L)'
;MIAQAMSLPRQRDGIGALILLVAVPAGLALVLSVIDLIHLLPAHLWWQALTAPDTSDPVQLLYRYAFLPRVAVSVLAGAALGLAGVVMQHVLRNPLAEPTTIGTNAGASLAL
;
A
#
# COMPACT_ATOMS: atom_id res chain seq x y z
N MET A 1 -31.63 -43.32 3.62
CA MET A 1 -31.59 -42.21 2.65
C MET A 1 -31.46 -40.85 3.37
N ILE A 2 -30.56 -40.71 4.36
CA ILE A 2 -30.49 -39.52 5.25
C ILE A 2 -29.02 -39.18 5.63
N ALA A 3 -28.10 -39.09 4.68
CA ALA A 3 -26.74 -38.64 4.98
C ALA A 3 -26.10 -37.92 3.79
N GLN A 4 -26.70 -36.82 3.35
CA GLN A 4 -25.95 -35.79 2.64
C GLN A 4 -25.13 -35.04 3.69
N ALA A 5 -23.95 -35.57 4.00
CA ALA A 5 -22.93 -34.82 4.70
C ALA A 5 -22.55 -33.61 3.83
N MET A 6 -23.05 -32.43 4.19
CA MET A 6 -22.51 -31.15 3.73
C MET A 6 -21.00 -31.15 4.00
N SER A 7 -20.21 -31.39 2.97
CA SER A 7 -18.77 -31.17 3.01
C SER A 7 -18.55 -29.66 3.06
N LEU A 8 -18.46 -29.10 4.27
CA LEU A 8 -18.04 -27.72 4.48
C LEU A 8 -16.65 -27.55 3.82
N PRO A 9 -16.48 -26.62 2.87
CA PRO A 9 -15.20 -26.42 2.20
C PRO A 9 -14.12 -26.04 3.21
N ARG A 10 -12.93 -26.60 3.00
CA ARG A 10 -11.79 -26.62 3.91
C ARG A 10 -11.29 -25.20 4.22
N GLN A 11 -11.16 -24.87 5.51
CA GLN A 11 -10.59 -23.60 6.02
C GLN A 11 -9.18 -23.23 5.50
N ARG A 12 -8.48 -24.13 4.80
CA ARG A 12 -7.14 -23.88 4.23
C ARG A 12 -7.14 -22.95 3.01
N ASP A 13 -8.27 -22.82 2.33
CA ASP A 13 -8.37 -22.06 1.07
C ASP A 13 -8.42 -20.53 1.32
N GLY A 14 -8.84 -20.11 2.52
CA GLY A 14 -9.03 -18.70 2.87
C GLY A 14 -7.74 -17.88 2.99
N ILE A 15 -6.63 -18.49 3.45
CA ILE A 15 -5.35 -17.79 3.59
C ILE A 15 -4.75 -17.51 2.21
N GLY A 16 -4.83 -18.48 1.29
CA GLY A 16 -4.39 -18.29 -0.10
C GLY A 16 -5.18 -17.18 -0.79
N ALA A 17 -6.50 -17.16 -0.62
CA ALA A 17 -7.36 -16.09 -1.14
C ALA A 17 -7.02 -14.72 -0.54
N LEU A 18 -6.73 -14.65 0.77
CA LEU A 18 -6.35 -13.39 1.43
C LEU A 18 -4.99 -12.88 0.96
N ILE A 19 -4.00 -13.77 0.81
CA ILE A 19 -2.69 -13.41 0.26
C ILE A 19 -2.84 -12.88 -1.17
N LEU A 20 -3.63 -13.55 -2.01
CA LEU A 20 -3.88 -13.11 -3.38
C LEU A 20 -4.60 -11.74 -3.40
N LEU A 21 -5.57 -11.53 -2.52
CA LEU A 21 -6.29 -10.26 -2.39
C LEU A 21 -5.37 -9.07 -2.10
N VAL A 22 -4.27 -9.28 -1.38
CA VAL A 22 -3.29 -8.23 -1.06
C VAL A 22 -2.19 -8.17 -2.12
N ALA A 23 -1.66 -9.32 -2.54
CA ALA A 23 -0.52 -9.42 -3.45
C ALA A 23 -0.85 -8.93 -4.86
N VAL A 24 -2.05 -9.21 -5.37
CA VAL A 24 -2.48 -8.78 -6.71
C VAL A 24 -2.54 -7.25 -6.83
N PRO A 25 -3.27 -6.51 -5.98
CA PRO A 25 -3.29 -5.05 -6.08
C PRO A 25 -1.94 -4.42 -5.73
N ALA A 26 -1.17 -4.98 -4.79
CA ALA A 26 0.18 -4.48 -4.51
C ALA A 26 1.12 -4.65 -5.71
N GLY A 27 1.07 -5.81 -6.37
CA GLY A 27 1.83 -6.08 -7.59
C GLY A 27 1.40 -5.17 -8.75
N LEU A 28 0.10 -4.99 -8.95
CA LEU A 28 -0.43 -4.07 -9.95
C LEU A 28 0.02 -2.63 -9.69
N ALA A 29 -0.09 -2.16 -8.45
CA ALA A 29 0.35 -0.82 -8.07
C ALA A 29 1.86 -0.62 -8.34
N LEU A 30 2.69 -1.64 -8.07
CA LEU A 30 4.12 -1.60 -8.34
C LEU A 30 4.40 -1.54 -9.84
N VAL A 31 3.74 -2.38 -10.65
CA VAL A 31 3.87 -2.37 -12.11
C VAL A 31 3.48 -1.01 -12.69
N LEU A 32 2.32 -0.46 -12.27
CA LEU A 32 1.88 0.85 -12.72
C LEU A 32 2.86 1.97 -12.31
N SER A 33 3.41 1.91 -11.09
CA SER A 33 4.42 2.88 -10.63
C SER A 33 5.72 2.81 -11.45
N VAL A 34 6.15 1.61 -11.84
CA VAL A 34 7.34 1.42 -12.69
C VAL A 34 7.08 1.91 -14.11
N ILE A 35 5.89 1.64 -14.66
CA ILE A 35 5.50 2.15 -15.98
C ILE A 35 5.52 3.68 -15.99
N ASP A 36 4.92 4.32 -14.98
CA ASP A 36 4.94 5.78 -14.82
C ASP A 36 6.37 6.33 -14.75
N LEU A 37 7.25 5.66 -13.99
CA LEU A 37 8.66 6.05 -13.88
C LEU A 37 9.42 5.94 -15.21
N ILE A 38 9.21 4.87 -15.98
CA ILE A 38 9.87 4.68 -17.29
C ILE A 38 9.39 5.72 -18.30
N HIS A 39 8.09 6.08 -18.26
CA HIS A 39 7.55 7.15 -19.09
C HIS A 39 8.08 8.52 -18.68
N LEU A 40 8.32 8.74 -17.39
CA LEU A 40 8.80 10.00 -16.89
C LEU A 40 10.30 10.19 -17.13
N LEU A 41 11.13 9.17 -16.85
CA LEU A 41 12.58 9.27 -16.95
C LEU A 41 13.19 7.98 -17.55
N PRO A 42 14.00 8.09 -18.61
CA PRO A 42 14.73 6.95 -19.16
C PRO A 42 15.57 6.21 -18.11
N ALA A 43 15.60 4.87 -18.16
CA ALA A 43 16.23 4.03 -17.14
C ALA A 43 17.72 4.31 -16.89
N HIS A 44 18.45 4.80 -17.90
CA HIS A 44 19.87 5.15 -17.77
C HIS A 44 20.12 6.38 -16.90
N LEU A 45 19.13 7.26 -16.72
CA LEU A 45 19.23 8.48 -15.93
C LEU A 45 18.78 8.30 -14.48
N TRP A 46 18.23 7.14 -14.11
CA TRP A 46 17.69 6.92 -12.76
C TRP A 46 18.74 7.12 -11.66
N TRP A 47 19.96 6.61 -11.88
CA TRP A 47 21.05 6.77 -10.92
C TRP A 47 21.51 8.22 -10.82
N GLN A 48 21.68 8.89 -11.97
CA GLN A 48 22.08 10.28 -12.03
C GLN A 48 21.04 11.20 -11.36
N ALA A 49 19.76 11.02 -11.64
CA ALA A 49 18.68 11.80 -11.03
C ALA A 49 18.57 11.59 -9.51
N LEU A 50 19.06 10.45 -8.99
CA LEU A 50 19.11 10.19 -7.55
C LEU A 50 20.33 10.83 -6.87
N THR A 51 21.50 10.82 -7.50
CA THR A 51 22.76 11.29 -6.89
C THR A 51 23.09 12.75 -7.17
N ALA A 52 22.83 13.22 -8.40
CA ALA A 52 23.14 14.56 -8.87
C ALA A 52 22.12 14.99 -9.95
N PRO A 53 20.88 15.34 -9.54
CA PRO A 53 19.85 15.78 -10.48
C PRO A 53 20.25 17.08 -11.15
N ASP A 54 20.02 17.16 -12.47
CA ASP A 54 20.16 18.39 -13.23
C ASP A 54 18.98 19.32 -12.93
N THR A 55 19.25 20.46 -12.30
CA THR A 55 18.23 21.44 -11.93
C THR A 55 17.68 22.24 -13.11
N SER A 56 18.27 22.12 -14.30
CA SER A 56 17.78 22.74 -15.53
C SER A 56 16.73 21.90 -16.24
N ASP A 57 16.60 20.62 -15.89
CA ASP A 57 15.64 19.68 -16.45
C ASP A 57 14.38 19.56 -15.54
N PRO A 58 13.21 20.07 -15.97
CA PRO A 58 11.97 19.98 -15.19
C PRO A 58 11.57 18.55 -14.84
N VAL A 59 11.94 17.57 -15.67
CA VAL A 59 11.58 16.15 -15.48
C VAL A 59 12.33 15.55 -14.29
N GLN A 60 13.62 15.85 -14.16
CA GLN A 60 14.44 15.38 -13.04
C GLN A 60 14.01 16.03 -11.71
N LEU A 61 13.59 17.30 -11.76
CA LEU A 61 12.99 17.98 -10.62
C LEU A 61 11.68 17.29 -10.18
N LEU A 62 10.78 16.97 -11.12
CA LEU A 62 9.53 16.28 -10.80
C LEU A 62 9.78 14.89 -10.20
N TYR A 63 10.75 14.14 -10.73
CA TYR A 63 11.16 12.86 -10.16
C TYR A 63 11.62 13.00 -8.70
N ARG A 64 12.48 13.97 -8.41
CA ARG A 64 13.07 14.17 -7.08
C ARG A 64 12.09 14.72 -6.06
N TYR A 65 11.25 15.68 -6.45
CA TYR A 65 10.42 16.45 -5.52
C TYR A 65 8.96 16.00 -5.49
N ALA A 66 8.47 15.25 -6.47
CA ALA A 66 7.11 14.73 -6.48
C ALA A 66 7.07 13.20 -6.46
N PHE A 67 7.76 12.53 -7.39
CA PHE A 67 7.66 11.07 -7.53
C PHE A 67 8.26 10.33 -6.32
N LEU A 68 9.53 10.62 -5.97
CA LEU A 68 10.20 9.95 -4.85
C LEU A 68 9.47 10.16 -3.50
N PRO A 69 9.08 11.39 -3.09
CA PRO A 69 8.34 11.58 -1.86
C PRO A 69 6.98 10.88 -1.88
N ARG A 70 6.28 10.86 -3.03
CA ARG A 70 4.99 10.18 -3.16
C ARG A 70 5.09 8.68 -2.93
N VAL A 71 6.09 8.01 -3.52
CA VAL A 71 6.35 6.58 -3.31
C VAL A 71 6.77 6.30 -1.87
N ALA A 72 7.60 7.16 -1.29
CA ALA A 72 8.00 7.02 0.12
C ALA A 72 6.79 7.13 1.06
N VAL A 73 5.95 8.16 0.89
CA VAL A 73 4.75 8.37 1.71
C VAL A 73 3.73 7.25 1.50
N SER A 74 3.53 6.75 0.28
CA SER A 74 2.56 5.66 0.05
C SER A 74 2.96 4.37 0.78
N VAL A 75 4.24 4.00 0.76
CA VAL A 75 4.75 2.83 1.48
C VAL A 75 4.68 3.04 2.99
N LEU A 76 5.12 4.21 3.48
CA LEU A 76 5.09 4.52 4.91
C LEU A 76 3.67 4.57 5.45
N ALA A 77 2.74 5.22 4.74
CA ALA A 77 1.34 5.30 5.13
C ALA A 77 0.68 3.92 5.12
N GLY A 78 0.91 3.11 4.08
CA GLY A 78 0.39 1.74 4.02
C GLY A 78 0.89 0.86 5.18
N ALA A 79 2.19 0.94 5.50
CA ALA A 79 2.78 0.23 6.64
C ALA A 79 2.21 0.70 7.98
N ALA A 80 2.10 2.03 8.18
CA ALA A 80 1.56 2.62 9.40
C ALA A 80 0.08 2.24 9.59
N LEU A 81 -0.73 2.25 8.54
CA LEU A 81 -2.14 1.83 8.59
C LEU A 81 -2.28 0.34 8.90
N GLY A 82 -1.47 -0.51 8.27
CA GLY A 82 -1.46 -1.95 8.55
C GLY A 82 -1.09 -2.24 10.01
N LEU A 83 -0.05 -1.59 10.53
CA LEU A 83 0.37 -1.71 11.93
C LEU A 83 -0.71 -1.19 12.89
N ALA A 84 -1.27 -0.01 12.63
CA ALA A 84 -2.33 0.57 13.46
C ALA A 84 -3.57 -0.33 13.50
N GLY A 85 -3.93 -0.96 12.37
CA GLY A 85 -4.99 -1.97 12.29
C GLY A 85 -4.73 -3.15 13.21
N VAL A 86 -3.56 -3.78 13.11
CA VAL A 86 -3.20 -4.94 13.95
C VAL A 86 -3.18 -4.57 15.43
N VAL A 87 -2.59 -3.41 15.78
CA VAL A 87 -2.55 -2.92 17.17
C VAL A 87 -3.97 -2.70 17.69
N MET A 88 -4.85 -2.05 16.94
CA MET A 88 -6.23 -1.79 17.36
C MET A 88 -7.02 -3.09 17.54
N GLN A 89 -6.91 -4.00 16.58
CA GLN A 89 -7.54 -5.32 16.65
C GLN A 89 -7.09 -6.10 17.90
N HIS A 90 -5.80 -5.97 18.27
CA HIS A 90 -5.24 -6.63 19.45
C HIS A 90 -5.69 -5.99 20.76
N VAL A 91 -5.67 -4.66 20.86
CA VAL A 91 -6.07 -3.92 22.07
C VAL A 91 -7.55 -4.11 22.37
N LEU A 92 -8.41 -4.03 21.36
CA LEU A 92 -9.86 -4.22 21.52
C LEU A 92 -10.27 -5.69 21.56
N ARG A 93 -9.34 -6.61 21.24
CA ARG A 93 -9.61 -8.04 21.05
C ARG A 93 -10.79 -8.27 20.10
N ASN A 94 -10.90 -7.41 19.09
CA ASN A 94 -11.96 -7.41 18.10
C ASN A 94 -11.33 -7.39 16.71
N PRO A 95 -11.38 -8.50 15.95
CA PRO A 95 -10.77 -8.59 14.63
C PRO A 95 -11.42 -7.66 13.59
N LEU A 96 -12.59 -7.07 13.89
CA LEU A 96 -13.28 -6.10 13.05
C LEU A 96 -12.94 -4.65 13.42
N ALA A 97 -12.13 -4.40 14.46
CA ALA A 97 -11.77 -3.06 14.86
C ALA A 97 -10.81 -2.41 13.85
N GLU A 98 -11.06 -1.15 13.52
CA GLU A 98 -10.21 -0.33 12.66
C GLU A 98 -9.77 0.96 13.39
N PRO A 99 -8.57 1.48 13.11
CA PRO A 99 -7.98 2.59 13.85
C PRO A 99 -8.77 3.91 13.73
N THR A 100 -9.66 4.02 12.75
CA THR A 100 -10.60 5.13 12.53
C THR A 100 -11.72 5.19 13.56
N THR A 101 -12.07 4.07 14.22
CA THR A 101 -13.21 3.98 15.15
C THR A 101 -13.03 4.87 16.40
N ILE A 102 -11.79 5.17 16.80
CA ILE A 102 -11.49 6.02 17.97
C ILE A 102 -11.47 7.54 17.65
N GLY A 103 -11.91 7.95 16.46
CA GLY A 103 -12.02 9.37 16.08
C GLY A 103 -10.73 10.02 15.56
N THR A 104 -9.68 9.24 15.32
CA THR A 104 -8.40 9.71 14.75
C THR A 104 -8.58 10.39 13.39
N ASN A 105 -9.44 9.84 12.54
CA ASN A 105 -9.75 10.43 11.23
C ASN A 105 -10.45 11.80 11.36
N ALA A 106 -11.45 11.90 12.23
CA ALA A 106 -12.17 13.15 12.47
C ALA A 106 -11.25 14.24 13.05
N GLY A 107 -10.35 13.87 13.97
CA GLY A 107 -9.35 14.79 14.51
C GLY A 107 -8.33 15.27 13.47
N ALA A 108 -7.86 14.38 12.60
CA ALA A 108 -6.96 14.74 11.51
C ALA A 108 -7.64 15.67 10.49
N SER A 109 -8.90 15.39 10.12
CA SER A 109 -9.66 16.25 9.20
C SER A 109 -9.97 17.64 9.78
N LEU A 110 -10.10 17.79 11.09
CA LEU A 110 -10.30 19.09 11.75
C LEU A 110 -9.03 19.95 11.75
N ALA A 111 -7.85 19.31 11.73
CA ALA A 111 -6.57 20.01 11.78
C ALA A 111 -6.10 20.53 10.40
N LEU A 112 -6.65 19.99 9.32
CA LEU A 112 -6.44 20.45 7.94
C LEU A 112 -7.34 21.64 7.62
#